data_AF-A0A972H2K2-F1
#
_entry.id   AF-A0A972H2K2-F1
#
_cell.length_a   1.000
_cell.length_b   1.000
_cell.length_c   1.000
_cell.angle_alpha   90.00
_cell.angle_beta   90.00
_cell.angle_gamma   90.00
#
_symmetry.space_group_name_H-M   'P 1'
#
loop_
_entity.id
_entity.type
_entity.pdbx_description
1 polymer ?
#
loop_
_entity_poly.entity_id
_entity_poly.type
_entity_poly.pdbx_seq_one_letter_code
_entity_poly.pdbx_strand_id
1 'polypeptide(L)'
;MVSITRTILFSLLMFGLFASTYEVEAKVDCGEQLLSIAKKEKARGNIKKAFLFYMSYLEIGLETFCPFTSVQKKALVSYRKTGKILGQEAEKKGQVYPSKGERLLLKKSDKSCTDISSYSKYIAKDTSGKTIICEKNNRLYLNPLASAFTYYENSLNYQDVDRLVFLNAKNNSKNYRIVEKAFNHFADRKEFTPPYTPTITYKYNPQYLSQLKDLVHQNLKRLLKKEKTDFSMFKKNLESSPEDTLKEVGRWAMFLGKKQQLQIRKIALKRGQSLSRELSPRSLEKSLTYFEMAGNSSGITVVKKKAHRLGEKSLKEENPSLAARYFYISGETDRATKIKEEALKSEKVLKQKDTGEFKNEADELEKDLGL
;
A
#
# COMPACT_ATOMS: atom_id res chain seq x y z
N MET A 1 -22.07 67.20 15.60
CA MET A 1 -22.03 65.72 15.72
C MET A 1 -21.00 65.04 14.79
N VAL A 2 -19.93 65.71 14.33
CA VAL A 2 -18.93 65.09 13.41
C VAL A 2 -17.57 64.83 14.10
N SER A 3 -17.36 65.36 15.31
CA SER A 3 -16.04 65.29 15.98
C SER A 3 -15.81 64.05 16.85
N ILE A 4 -16.87 63.36 17.29
CA ILE A 4 -16.73 62.23 18.23
C ILE A 4 -16.45 60.91 17.48
N THR A 5 -16.99 60.76 16.26
CA THR A 5 -16.81 59.57 15.43
C THR A 5 -15.38 59.39 14.90
N ARG A 6 -14.64 60.49 14.67
CA ARG A 6 -13.23 60.42 14.23
C ARG A 6 -12.28 59.95 15.33
N THR A 7 -12.52 60.35 16.59
CA THR A 7 -11.67 59.97 17.71
C THR A 7 -11.83 58.49 18.07
N ILE A 8 -13.06 57.96 18.04
CA ILE A 8 -13.32 56.54 18.32
C ILE A 8 -12.73 55.64 17.21
N LEU A 9 -12.78 56.06 15.95
CA LEU A 9 -12.19 55.30 14.84
C LEU A 9 -10.66 55.28 14.90
N PHE A 10 -10.02 56.37 15.35
CA PHE A 10 -8.56 56.44 15.53
C PHE A 10 -8.07 55.61 16.73
N SER A 11 -8.83 55.58 17.82
CA SER A 11 -8.53 54.74 18.98
C SER A 11 -8.68 53.24 18.68
N LEU A 12 -9.67 52.84 17.89
CA LEU A 12 -9.84 51.44 17.46
C LEU A 12 -8.75 50.99 16.47
N LEU A 13 -8.31 51.86 15.56
CA LEU A 13 -7.18 51.60 14.66
C LEU A 13 -5.84 51.52 15.40
N MET A 14 -5.62 52.37 16.40
CA MET A 14 -4.42 52.30 17.25
C MET A 14 -4.44 51.06 18.14
N PHE A 15 -5.57 50.69 18.76
CA PHE A 15 -5.67 49.44 19.53
C PHE A 15 -5.48 48.19 18.66
N GLY A 16 -5.94 48.19 17.40
CA GLY A 16 -5.67 47.11 16.44
C GLY A 16 -4.19 46.98 16.06
N LEU A 17 -3.46 48.11 15.97
CA LEU A 17 -2.01 48.12 15.70
C LEU A 17 -1.19 47.71 16.95
N PHE A 18 -1.55 48.18 18.15
CA PHE A 18 -0.84 47.81 19.39
C PHE A 18 -1.11 46.36 19.82
N ALA A 19 -2.31 45.81 19.62
CA ALA A 19 -2.56 44.39 19.88
C ALA A 19 -1.70 43.49 18.97
N SER A 20 -1.41 43.93 17.74
CA SER A 20 -0.57 43.19 16.80
C SER A 20 0.92 43.22 17.14
N THR A 21 1.44 44.30 17.73
CA THR A 21 2.87 44.42 18.08
C THR A 21 3.24 43.63 19.33
N TYR A 22 2.37 43.61 20.36
CA TYR A 22 2.59 42.77 21.55
C TYR A 22 2.56 41.28 21.22
N GLU A 23 1.73 40.86 20.25
CA GLU A 23 1.68 39.48 19.80
C GLU A 23 2.95 39.04 19.05
N VAL A 24 3.63 39.98 18.38
CA VAL A 24 4.87 39.71 17.63
C VAL A 24 6.09 39.66 18.57
N GLU A 25 6.20 40.57 19.54
CA GLU A 25 7.34 40.58 20.49
C GLU A 25 7.37 39.32 21.39
N ALA A 26 6.22 38.85 21.86
CA ALA A 26 6.14 37.61 22.65
C ALA A 26 6.54 36.34 21.86
N LYS A 27 6.32 36.34 20.52
CA LYS A 27 6.69 35.22 19.64
C LYS A 27 8.20 35.16 19.37
N VAL A 28 8.90 36.30 19.38
CA VAL A 28 10.35 36.38 19.12
C VAL A 28 11.18 35.79 20.28
N ASP A 29 10.79 36.01 21.54
CA ASP A 29 11.53 35.50 22.72
C ASP A 29 11.38 33.96 22.89
N CYS A 30 10.19 33.40 22.63
CA CYS A 30 9.92 31.96 22.78
C CYS A 30 10.81 31.08 21.88
N GLY A 31 11.11 31.55 20.67
CA GLY A 31 11.96 30.81 19.73
C GLY A 31 13.41 30.69 20.20
N GLU A 32 13.99 31.79 20.70
CA GLU A 32 15.39 31.79 21.13
C GLU A 32 15.63 30.91 22.35
N GLN A 33 14.66 30.86 23.27
CA GLN A 33 14.71 29.98 24.44
C GLN A 33 14.72 28.50 24.03
N LEU A 34 13.83 28.07 23.13
CA LEU A 34 13.80 26.69 22.62
C LEU A 34 15.14 26.30 21.99
N LEU A 35 15.70 27.18 21.15
CA LEU A 35 16.96 26.94 20.49
C LEU A 35 18.13 26.86 21.49
N SER A 36 18.15 27.73 22.49
CA SER A 36 19.14 27.71 23.57
C SER A 36 19.08 26.40 24.37
N ILE A 37 17.87 25.96 24.74
CA ILE A 37 17.65 24.69 25.42
C ILE A 37 18.09 23.51 24.53
N ALA A 38 17.71 23.51 23.25
CA ALA A 38 18.10 22.45 22.31
C ALA A 38 19.63 22.30 22.20
N LYS A 39 20.36 23.43 22.15
CA LYS A 39 21.83 23.44 22.14
C LYS A 39 22.42 22.88 23.45
N LYS A 40 21.90 23.30 24.60
CA LYS A 40 22.33 22.80 25.92
C LYS A 40 22.10 21.30 26.07
N GLU A 41 20.92 20.81 25.69
CA GLU A 41 20.59 19.39 25.76
C GLU A 41 21.46 18.56 24.81
N LYS A 42 21.75 19.08 23.60
CA LYS A 42 22.68 18.43 22.67
C LYS A 42 24.10 18.35 23.24
N ALA A 43 24.59 19.43 23.86
CA ALA A 43 25.92 19.47 24.49
C ALA A 43 26.03 18.47 25.66
N ARG A 44 24.93 18.20 26.35
CA ARG A 44 24.82 17.18 27.41
C ARG A 44 24.65 15.75 26.88
N GLY A 45 24.59 15.53 25.57
CA GLY A 45 24.37 14.22 24.96
C GLY A 45 22.89 13.77 24.93
N ASN A 46 21.94 14.62 25.35
CA ASN A 46 20.50 14.31 25.35
C ASN A 46 19.88 14.52 23.95
N ILE A 47 20.30 13.72 22.97
CA ILE A 47 19.93 13.88 21.56
C ILE A 47 18.42 13.88 21.32
N LYS A 48 17.68 12.98 21.98
CA LYS A 48 16.21 12.91 21.91
C LYS A 48 15.54 14.21 22.33
N LYS A 49 15.98 14.76 23.46
CA LYS A 49 15.42 16.00 23.99
C LYS A 49 15.78 17.17 23.08
N ALA A 50 17.05 17.28 22.68
CA ALA A 50 17.50 18.28 21.73
C ALA A 50 16.70 18.26 20.41
N PHE A 51 16.47 17.07 19.84
CA PHE A 51 15.66 16.89 18.63
C PHE A 51 14.25 17.44 18.79
N LEU A 52 13.56 17.12 19.90
CA LEU A 52 12.22 17.62 20.19
C LEU A 52 12.16 19.15 20.32
N PHE A 53 13.16 19.76 20.96
CA PHE A 53 13.27 21.23 21.07
C PHE A 53 13.57 21.90 19.72
N TYR A 54 14.46 21.32 18.89
CA TYR A 54 14.70 21.85 17.55
C TYR A 54 13.45 21.76 16.65
N MET A 55 12.73 20.64 16.71
CA MET A 55 11.49 20.44 15.96
C MET A 55 10.44 21.50 16.35
N SER A 56 10.20 21.67 17.66
CA SER A 56 9.22 22.64 18.16
C SER A 56 9.61 24.08 17.81
N TYR A 57 10.90 24.42 17.87
CA TYR A 57 11.40 25.72 17.43
C TYR A 57 11.09 25.98 15.95
N LEU A 58 11.30 24.98 15.08
CA LEU A 58 11.04 25.10 13.65
C LEU A 58 9.54 25.19 13.36
N GLU A 59 8.69 24.43 14.05
CA GLU A 59 7.24 24.51 13.90
C GLU A 59 6.71 25.92 14.23
N ILE A 60 7.11 26.51 15.36
CA ILE A 60 6.75 27.90 15.70
C ILE A 60 7.28 28.90 14.68
N GLY A 61 8.52 28.71 14.22
CA GLY A 61 9.14 29.56 13.21
C GLY A 61 8.39 29.56 11.88
N LEU A 62 7.67 28.48 11.56
CA LEU A 62 6.86 28.36 10.34
C LEU A 62 5.47 28.98 10.50
N GLU A 63 4.85 28.87 11.67
CA GLU A 63 3.52 29.46 11.94
C GLU A 63 3.54 31.00 11.96
N THR A 64 4.71 31.60 12.19
CA THR A 64 4.85 33.04 12.40
C THR A 64 5.14 33.86 11.14
N PHE A 65 5.11 33.24 9.94
CA PHE A 65 5.34 33.89 8.63
C PHE A 65 6.63 34.75 8.53
N CYS A 66 7.61 34.52 9.40
CA CYS A 66 8.89 35.23 9.36
C CYS A 66 9.79 34.68 8.23
N PRO A 67 10.52 35.54 7.50
CA PRO A 67 11.51 35.09 6.51
C PRO A 67 12.58 34.21 7.18
N PHE A 68 12.97 33.13 6.50
CA PHE A 68 13.85 32.09 7.05
C PHE A 68 15.22 32.66 7.46
N THR A 69 15.40 32.93 8.75
CA THR A 69 16.58 33.62 9.29
C THR A 69 17.82 32.71 9.28
N SER A 70 19.02 33.30 9.39
CA SER A 70 20.27 32.54 9.54
C SER A 70 20.25 31.61 10.75
N VAL A 71 19.52 31.98 11.80
CA VAL A 71 19.32 31.22 13.03
C VAL A 71 18.45 29.97 12.76
N GLN A 72 17.33 30.14 12.06
CA GLN A 72 16.46 29.03 11.64
C GLN A 72 17.19 28.03 10.74
N LYS A 73 18.05 28.49 9.82
CA LYS A 73 18.91 27.61 9.00
C LYS A 73 19.85 26.76 9.86
N LYS A 74 20.50 27.33 10.88
CA LYS A 74 21.37 26.59 11.81
C LYS A 74 20.60 25.59 12.68
N ALA A 75 19.40 25.98 13.12
CA ALA A 75 18.50 25.10 13.88
C ALA A 75 18.05 23.92 13.02
N LEU A 76 17.67 24.16 11.77
CA LEU A 76 17.31 23.15 10.78
C LEU A 76 18.44 22.15 10.53
N VAL A 77 19.68 22.61 10.32
CA VAL A 77 20.84 21.71 10.19
C VAL A 77 21.01 20.84 11.44
N SER A 78 20.83 21.43 12.63
CA SER A 78 20.93 20.67 13.88
C SER A 78 19.80 19.67 14.04
N TYR A 79 18.57 20.05 13.70
CA TYR A 79 17.38 19.18 13.67
C TYR A 79 17.62 17.96 12.79
N ARG A 80 18.02 18.18 11.54
CA ARG A 80 18.38 17.13 10.57
C ARG A 80 19.47 16.21 11.12
N LYS A 81 20.55 16.77 11.70
CA LYS A 81 21.64 15.97 12.28
C LYS A 81 21.16 15.10 13.44
N THR A 82 20.35 15.65 14.36
CA THR A 82 19.81 14.88 15.48
C THR A 82 18.80 13.82 15.03
N GLY A 83 17.95 14.13 14.05
CA GLY A 83 17.03 13.15 13.46
C GLY A 83 17.75 12.02 12.74
N LYS A 84 18.87 12.33 12.06
CA LYS A 84 19.73 11.31 11.45
C LYS A 84 20.31 10.35 12.48
N ILE A 85 20.81 10.86 13.61
CA ILE A 85 21.34 10.02 14.70
C ILE A 85 20.23 9.11 15.26
N LEU A 86 19.05 9.66 15.54
CA LEU A 86 17.93 8.87 16.07
C LEU A 86 17.42 7.83 15.06
N GLY A 87 17.38 8.18 13.78
CA GLY A 87 17.06 7.22 12.71
C GLY A 87 18.06 6.08 12.63
N GLN A 88 19.36 6.37 12.71
CA GLN A 88 20.42 5.35 12.76
C GLN A 88 20.31 4.45 13.99
N GLU A 89 19.97 5.01 15.16
CA GLU A 89 19.70 4.22 16.36
C GLU A 89 18.49 3.29 16.18
N ALA A 90 17.41 3.78 15.56
CA ALA A 90 16.22 2.98 15.25
C ALA A 90 16.54 1.85 14.26
N GLU A 91 17.33 2.13 13.21
CA GLU A 91 17.81 1.10 12.27
C GLU A 91 18.58 -0.02 12.98
N LYS A 92 19.52 0.35 13.86
CA LYS A 92 20.31 -0.63 14.65
C LYS A 92 19.45 -1.51 15.54
N LYS A 93 18.28 -1.02 15.96
CA LYS A 93 17.28 -1.77 16.74
C LYS A 93 16.30 -2.57 15.87
N GLY A 94 16.48 -2.58 14.55
CA GLY A 94 15.56 -3.22 13.61
C GLY A 94 14.24 -2.47 13.38
N GLN A 95 14.08 -1.26 13.93
CA GLN A 95 12.89 -0.42 13.79
C GLN A 95 12.99 0.38 12.48
N VAL A 96 12.96 -0.29 11.33
CA VAL A 96 13.24 0.37 10.04
C VAL A 96 12.01 1.08 9.46
N TYR A 97 10.85 0.42 9.48
CA TYR A 97 9.60 0.90 8.88
C TYR A 97 8.53 1.20 9.93
N PRO A 98 7.64 2.16 9.66
CA PRO A 98 6.61 2.51 10.61
C PRO A 98 5.60 1.38 10.77
N SER A 99 5.23 1.10 12.01
CA SER A 99 4.07 0.28 12.32
C SER A 99 2.77 1.02 11.95
N LYS A 100 1.67 0.28 11.72
CA LYS A 100 0.38 0.91 11.35
C LYS A 100 -0.05 1.90 12.44
N GLY A 101 -0.26 3.16 12.07
CA GLY A 101 -0.66 4.22 13.01
C GLY A 101 0.49 4.80 13.84
N GLU A 102 1.74 4.42 13.56
CA GLU A 102 2.91 5.00 14.20
C GLU A 102 2.98 6.52 13.97
N ARG A 103 3.34 7.23 15.04
CA ARG A 103 3.62 8.67 15.01
C ARG A 103 4.98 8.92 15.63
N LEU A 104 5.66 9.96 15.17
CA LEU A 104 6.91 10.43 15.80
C LEU A 104 6.67 10.92 17.24
N LEU A 105 5.53 11.60 17.45
CA LEU A 105 5.18 12.22 18.71
C LEU A 105 3.99 11.53 19.36
N LEU A 106 4.11 11.32 20.67
CA LEU A 106 3.03 10.89 21.55
C LEU A 106 2.61 12.05 22.44
N LYS A 107 1.33 12.08 22.79
CA LYS A 107 0.71 13.06 23.67
C LYS A 107 0.29 12.37 24.96
N LYS A 108 0.61 12.97 26.10
CA LYS A 108 0.11 12.54 27.40
C LYS A 108 -0.41 13.75 28.17
N SER A 109 -1.61 13.65 28.71
CA SER A 109 -2.17 14.69 29.58
C SER A 109 -1.21 14.99 30.73
N ASP A 110 -0.90 16.26 30.96
CA ASP A 110 0.03 16.70 31.99
C ASP A 110 -0.49 18.00 32.61
N LYS A 111 -0.67 18.02 33.94
CA LYS A 111 -1.09 19.21 34.68
C LYS A 111 -0.09 20.35 34.59
N SER A 112 1.17 20.06 34.27
CA SER A 112 2.18 21.09 34.02
C SER A 112 1.90 21.85 32.72
N CYS A 113 1.01 21.33 31.87
CA CYS A 113 0.65 21.93 30.58
C CYS A 113 -0.73 22.64 30.60
N THR A 114 -1.48 22.67 31.71
CA THR A 114 -2.86 23.21 31.74
C THR A 114 -2.96 24.73 31.63
N ASP A 115 -1.92 25.47 32.00
CA ASP A 115 -1.99 26.94 32.15
C ASP A 115 -1.17 27.73 31.12
N ILE A 116 -0.51 27.06 30.18
CA ILE A 116 0.17 27.79 29.10
C ILE A 116 -0.94 28.45 28.27
N SER A 117 -0.89 29.71 27.84
CA SER A 117 -1.94 30.44 27.06
C SER A 117 -1.67 30.41 25.55
N SER A 118 -2.70 30.34 24.68
CA SER A 118 -2.65 29.81 23.27
C SER A 118 -1.61 30.43 22.33
N TYR A 119 -0.93 31.47 22.79
CA TYR A 119 -0.04 32.31 22.02
C TYR A 119 1.44 32.22 22.45
N SER A 120 1.78 31.50 23.54
CA SER A 120 3.18 31.26 23.98
C SER A 120 3.52 29.76 24.20
N LYS A 121 2.61 28.84 23.85
CA LYS A 121 2.56 27.46 24.39
C LYS A 121 3.40 26.37 23.72
N TYR A 122 4.71 26.36 23.92
CA TYR A 122 5.46 25.09 23.74
C TYR A 122 6.45 24.77 24.84
N ILE A 123 6.62 25.62 25.86
CA ILE A 123 7.56 25.37 26.95
C ILE A 123 6.86 25.49 28.30
N ALA A 124 6.99 24.47 29.13
CA ALA A 124 6.64 24.53 30.56
C ALA A 124 7.75 23.92 31.42
N LYS A 125 7.63 24.04 32.74
CA LYS A 125 8.41 23.24 33.69
C LYS A 125 7.50 22.16 34.26
N ASP A 126 7.97 20.92 34.29
CA ASP A 126 7.28 19.86 35.04
C ASP A 126 7.40 20.09 36.55
N THR A 127 6.72 19.26 37.34
CA THR A 127 6.72 19.32 38.81
C THR A 127 8.11 19.19 39.44
N SER A 128 9.11 18.71 38.69
CA SER A 128 10.52 18.65 39.11
C SER A 128 11.35 19.85 38.68
N GLY A 129 10.71 20.87 38.09
CA GLY A 129 11.36 22.07 37.57
C GLY A 129 12.04 21.86 36.21
N LYS A 130 11.91 20.69 35.57
CA LYS A 130 12.56 20.39 34.29
C LYS A 130 11.74 20.95 33.14
N THR A 131 12.43 21.54 32.17
CA THR A 131 11.77 22.06 30.97
C THR A 131 11.20 20.96 30.08
N ILE A 132 9.93 21.11 29.69
CA ILE A 132 9.12 20.19 28.90
C ILE A 132 8.43 20.91 27.73
N ILE A 133 7.95 20.13 26.76
CA ILE A 133 7.20 20.64 25.62
C ILE A 133 5.73 20.24 25.71
N CYS A 134 4.83 21.18 25.46
CA CYS A 134 3.40 21.00 25.61
C CYS A 134 2.64 21.38 24.33
N GLU A 135 1.51 20.73 24.09
CA GLU A 135 0.54 21.05 23.05
C GLU A 135 -0.87 20.78 23.60
N LYS A 136 -1.73 21.81 23.67
CA LYS A 136 -3.15 21.69 24.09
C LYS A 136 -3.33 20.80 25.34
N ASN A 137 -2.73 21.21 26.47
CA ASN A 137 -2.74 20.52 27.78
C ASN A 137 -2.04 19.16 27.83
N ASN A 138 -1.38 18.73 26.75
CA ASN A 138 -0.64 17.49 26.71
C ASN A 138 0.85 17.78 26.64
N ARG A 139 1.65 17.00 27.37
CA ARG A 139 3.09 16.95 27.15
C ARG A 139 3.42 16.11 25.91
N LEU A 140 4.32 16.62 25.10
CA LEU A 140 4.86 15.94 23.93
C LEU A 140 6.09 15.11 24.29
N TYR A 141 6.14 13.91 23.72
CA TYR A 141 7.28 13.01 23.86
C TYR A 141 7.58 12.33 22.52
N LEU A 142 8.83 12.01 22.29
CA LEU A 142 9.19 11.12 21.18
C LEU A 142 8.67 9.72 21.45
N ASN A 143 8.02 9.14 20.45
CA ASN A 143 7.63 7.74 20.46
C ASN A 143 8.91 6.88 20.53
N PRO A 144 9.11 6.08 21.60
CA PRO A 144 10.29 5.23 21.73
C PRO A 144 10.36 4.11 20.68
N LEU A 145 9.23 3.84 20.02
CA LEU A 145 9.09 2.86 18.93
C LEU A 145 9.06 3.52 17.55
N ALA A 146 9.32 4.84 17.44
CA ALA A 146 9.40 5.49 16.14
C ALA A 146 10.50 4.84 15.28
N SER A 147 10.11 4.48 14.06
CA SER A 147 11.00 3.87 13.09
C SER A 147 12.01 4.85 12.51
N ALA A 148 13.07 4.30 11.92
CA ALA A 148 14.08 5.05 11.21
C ALA A 148 13.49 5.90 10.08
N PHE A 149 12.57 5.31 9.31
CA PHE A 149 11.79 6.02 8.29
C PHE A 149 11.10 7.25 8.90
N THR A 150 10.39 7.08 10.02
CA THR A 150 9.67 8.16 10.70
C THR A 150 10.63 9.28 11.13
N TYR A 151 11.77 8.93 11.73
CA TYR A 151 12.77 9.94 12.09
C TYR A 151 13.32 10.69 10.88
N TYR A 152 13.72 9.99 9.82
CA TYR A 152 14.29 10.63 8.64
C TYR A 152 13.28 11.48 7.88
N GLU A 153 12.04 11.01 7.71
CA GLU A 153 10.99 11.75 6.99
C GLU A 153 10.67 13.07 7.69
N ASN A 154 10.39 13.01 9.00
CA ASN A 154 10.06 14.20 9.78
C ASN A 154 11.25 15.15 9.89
N SER A 155 12.46 14.59 9.97
CA SER A 155 13.69 15.38 10.02
C SER A 155 14.26 15.75 8.65
N LEU A 156 13.48 15.66 7.58
CA LEU A 156 13.84 16.12 6.23
C LEU A 156 15.15 15.49 5.70
N ASN A 157 15.47 14.28 6.16
CA ASN A 157 16.57 13.45 5.69
C ASN A 157 16.08 12.50 4.59
N TYR A 158 15.44 13.06 3.56
CA TYR A 158 14.75 12.29 2.51
C TYR A 158 15.66 11.32 1.74
N GLN A 159 16.95 11.62 1.62
CA GLN A 159 17.92 10.68 1.00
C GLN A 159 18.10 9.41 1.83
N ASP A 160 18.09 9.52 3.17
CA ASP A 160 18.15 8.36 4.05
C ASP A 160 16.84 7.56 3.98
N VAL A 161 15.69 8.23 3.81
CA VAL A 161 14.39 7.58 3.53
C VAL A 161 14.43 6.80 2.23
N ASP A 162 14.84 7.44 1.14
CA ASP A 162 14.96 6.82 -0.18
C ASP A 162 15.86 5.59 -0.13
N ARG A 163 17.00 5.68 0.57
CA ARG A 163 17.90 4.56 0.82
C ARG A 163 17.17 3.40 1.52
N LEU A 164 16.41 3.68 2.58
CA LEU A 164 15.64 2.64 3.30
C LEU A 164 14.58 1.99 2.42
N VAL A 165 13.83 2.78 1.66
CA VAL A 165 12.80 2.33 0.71
C VAL A 165 13.40 1.38 -0.32
N PHE A 166 14.50 1.80 -0.94
CA PHE A 166 15.21 0.97 -1.90
C PHE A 166 15.77 -0.31 -1.29
N LEU A 167 16.46 -0.23 -0.15
CA LEU A 167 17.06 -1.41 0.50
C LEU A 167 16.00 -2.45 0.88
N ASN A 168 14.83 -2.00 1.36
CA ASN A 168 13.74 -2.92 1.69
C ASN A 168 13.19 -3.62 0.45
N ALA A 169 12.98 -2.88 -0.64
CA ALA A 169 12.56 -3.46 -1.90
C ALA A 169 13.61 -4.42 -2.48
N LYS A 170 14.89 -4.11 -2.33
CA LYS A 170 15.99 -4.99 -2.75
C LYS A 170 16.03 -6.29 -1.93
N ASN A 171 15.99 -6.18 -0.61
CA ASN A 171 16.04 -7.34 0.29
C ASN A 171 14.78 -8.21 0.18
N ASN A 172 13.64 -7.60 -0.14
CA ASN A 172 12.37 -8.28 -0.36
C ASN A 172 11.98 -8.27 -1.83
N SER A 173 12.94 -8.44 -2.73
CA SER A 173 12.76 -8.27 -4.19
C SER A 173 11.68 -9.16 -4.79
N LYS A 174 11.35 -10.30 -4.17
CA LYS A 174 10.27 -11.19 -4.63
C LYS A 174 8.87 -10.77 -4.17
N ASN A 175 8.76 -9.86 -3.21
CA ASN A 175 7.49 -9.39 -2.68
C ASN A 175 6.96 -8.22 -3.51
N TYR A 176 5.98 -8.52 -4.37
CA TYR A 176 5.35 -7.54 -5.27
C TYR A 176 4.89 -6.28 -4.53
N ARG A 177 4.19 -6.43 -3.39
CA ARG A 177 3.63 -5.29 -2.64
C ARG A 177 4.71 -4.36 -2.10
N ILE A 178 5.87 -4.90 -1.71
CA ILE A 178 6.98 -4.08 -1.21
C ILE A 178 7.64 -3.33 -2.38
N VAL A 179 7.87 -3.99 -3.50
CA VAL A 179 8.43 -3.35 -4.69
C VAL A 179 7.49 -2.28 -5.25
N GLU A 180 6.19 -2.56 -5.31
CA GLU A 180 5.15 -1.60 -5.71
C GLU A 180 5.18 -0.34 -4.87
N LYS A 181 5.19 -0.48 -3.54
CA LYS A 181 5.30 0.66 -2.61
C LYS A 181 6.56 1.48 -2.87
N ALA A 182 7.68 0.85 -3.19
CA ALA A 182 8.91 1.56 -3.53
C ALA A 182 8.79 2.31 -4.86
N PHE A 183 8.17 1.73 -5.89
CA PHE A 183 7.88 2.44 -7.14
C PHE A 183 7.02 3.68 -6.92
N ASN A 184 5.94 3.54 -6.14
CA ASN A 184 5.05 4.66 -5.83
C ASN A 184 5.80 5.74 -5.05
N HIS A 185 6.56 5.38 -4.02
CA HIS A 185 7.41 6.31 -3.27
C HIS A 185 8.33 7.12 -4.19
N PHE A 186 9.04 6.47 -5.11
CA PHE A 186 9.95 7.18 -6.02
C PHE A 186 9.24 7.96 -7.13
N ALA A 187 8.02 7.57 -7.52
CA ALA A 187 7.19 8.35 -8.41
C ALA A 187 6.75 9.66 -7.71
N ASP A 188 6.24 9.56 -6.48
CA ASP A 188 5.82 10.71 -5.67
C ASP A 188 7.01 11.64 -5.39
N ARG A 189 8.19 11.08 -5.09
CA ARG A 189 9.42 11.85 -4.86
C ARG A 189 9.92 12.64 -6.06
N LYS A 190 9.62 12.22 -7.28
CA LYS A 190 10.08 12.91 -8.49
C LYS A 190 9.52 14.33 -8.58
N GLU A 191 8.29 14.52 -8.09
CA GLU A 191 7.57 15.80 -8.11
C GLU A 191 7.56 16.46 -6.72
N PHE A 192 8.18 15.82 -5.73
CA PHE A 192 8.19 16.28 -4.35
C PHE A 192 9.04 17.54 -4.20
N THR A 193 8.37 18.63 -3.85
CA THR A 193 9.01 19.85 -3.35
C THR A 193 8.88 19.85 -1.83
N PRO A 194 9.99 19.83 -1.06
CA PRO A 194 9.93 19.88 0.39
C PRO A 194 9.10 21.08 0.85
N PRO A 195 8.12 20.86 1.74
CA PRO A 195 7.36 21.97 2.26
C PRO A 195 8.29 22.86 3.10
N TYR A 196 8.12 24.18 2.95
CA TYR A 196 8.60 25.20 3.88
C TYR A 196 10.10 25.55 3.96
N THR A 197 10.96 25.21 2.99
CA THR A 197 12.35 25.74 3.04
C THR A 197 12.97 25.99 1.66
N PRO A 198 13.25 27.25 1.27
CA PRO A 198 14.06 27.53 0.08
C PRO A 198 15.50 27.00 0.20
N THR A 199 15.92 26.59 1.41
CA THR A 199 17.26 26.07 1.70
C THR A 199 17.41 24.56 1.63
N ILE A 200 16.32 23.78 1.57
CA ILE A 200 16.41 22.32 1.39
C ILE A 200 16.02 21.99 -0.03
N THR A 201 17.01 21.89 -0.89
CA THR A 201 16.86 21.21 -2.18
C THR A 201 16.97 19.71 -1.94
N TYR A 202 15.83 19.03 -1.93
CA TYR A 202 15.82 17.59 -2.15
C TYR A 202 16.16 17.33 -3.62
N LYS A 203 17.18 16.51 -3.86
CA LYS A 203 17.55 16.05 -5.21
C LYS A 203 17.13 14.60 -5.36
N TYR A 204 16.07 14.38 -6.13
CA TYR A 204 15.64 13.05 -6.53
C TYR A 204 16.80 12.24 -7.12
N ASN A 205 16.96 11.00 -6.67
CA ASN A 205 17.95 10.08 -7.22
C ASN A 205 17.29 9.11 -8.24
N PRO A 206 17.44 9.35 -9.55
CA PRO A 206 16.85 8.49 -10.57
C PRO A 206 17.44 7.07 -10.61
N GLN A 207 18.62 6.85 -10.02
CA GLN A 207 19.28 5.55 -10.01
C GLN A 207 18.45 4.49 -9.26
N TYR A 208 17.75 4.87 -8.19
CA TYR A 208 16.92 3.91 -7.44
C TYR A 208 15.78 3.36 -8.31
N LEU A 209 15.11 4.22 -9.09
CA LEU A 209 14.06 3.78 -10.00
C LEU A 209 14.62 2.88 -11.10
N SER A 210 15.81 3.17 -11.63
CA SER A 210 16.50 2.30 -12.58
C SER A 210 16.77 0.92 -11.98
N GLN A 211 17.35 0.87 -10.78
CA GLN A 211 17.68 -0.38 -10.09
C GLN A 211 16.42 -1.19 -9.72
N LEU A 212 15.32 -0.52 -9.35
CA LEU A 212 14.03 -1.18 -9.15
C LEU A 212 13.51 -1.81 -10.44
N LYS A 213 13.64 -1.13 -11.59
CA LYS A 213 13.28 -1.71 -12.90
C LYS A 213 14.13 -2.94 -13.22
N ASP A 214 15.41 -2.94 -12.88
CA ASP A 214 16.27 -4.12 -13.06
C ASP A 214 15.82 -5.30 -12.21
N LEU A 215 15.43 -5.07 -10.94
CA LEU A 215 14.85 -6.10 -10.08
C LEU A 215 13.54 -6.65 -10.66
N VAL A 216 12.68 -5.77 -11.17
CA VAL A 216 11.44 -6.19 -11.85
C VAL A 216 11.75 -7.03 -13.09
N HIS A 217 12.73 -6.64 -13.91
CA HIS A 217 13.16 -7.41 -15.08
C HIS A 217 13.62 -8.83 -14.70
N GLN A 218 14.41 -8.98 -13.63
CA GLN A 218 14.86 -10.27 -13.14
C GLN A 218 13.69 -11.15 -12.66
N ASN A 219 12.75 -10.57 -11.90
CA ASN A 219 11.55 -11.26 -11.47
C ASN A 219 10.67 -11.68 -12.64
N LEU A 220 10.49 -10.80 -13.63
CA LEU A 220 9.71 -11.10 -14.83
C LEU A 220 10.32 -12.27 -15.59
N LYS A 221 11.64 -12.30 -15.76
CA LYS A 221 12.34 -13.43 -16.41
C LYS A 221 12.12 -14.75 -15.67
N ARG A 222 12.22 -14.73 -14.33
CA ARG A 222 11.97 -15.90 -13.47
C ARG A 222 10.52 -16.38 -13.60
N LEU A 223 9.56 -15.48 -13.49
CA LEU A 223 8.13 -15.80 -13.54
C LEU A 223 7.70 -16.26 -14.92
N LEU A 224 8.25 -15.70 -16.00
CA LEU A 224 8.02 -16.18 -17.37
C LEU A 224 8.54 -17.60 -17.59
N LYS A 225 9.70 -17.94 -17.02
CA LYS A 225 10.22 -19.33 -17.05
C LYS A 225 9.27 -20.27 -16.29
N LYS A 226 8.80 -19.85 -15.12
CA LYS A 226 7.82 -20.61 -14.33
C LYS A 226 6.50 -20.78 -15.10
N GLU A 227 5.95 -19.72 -15.68
CA GLU A 227 4.72 -19.76 -16.49
C GLU A 227 4.84 -20.78 -17.62
N LYS A 228 5.98 -20.81 -18.32
CA LYS A 228 6.19 -21.75 -19.42
C LYS A 228 6.14 -23.20 -18.93
N THR A 229 6.74 -23.47 -17.76
CA THR A 229 6.70 -24.79 -17.13
C THR A 229 5.28 -25.13 -16.67
N ASP A 230 4.62 -24.23 -15.94
CA ASP A 230 3.25 -24.41 -15.44
C ASP A 230 2.26 -24.68 -16.58
N PHE A 231 2.38 -23.94 -17.69
CA PHE A 231 1.55 -24.13 -18.89
C PHE A 231 1.84 -25.47 -19.58
N SER A 232 3.10 -25.89 -19.65
CA SER A 232 3.46 -27.19 -20.21
C SER A 232 2.90 -28.34 -19.37
N MET A 233 3.00 -28.25 -18.04
CA MET A 233 2.42 -29.23 -17.12
C MET A 233 0.90 -29.27 -17.22
N PHE A 234 0.25 -28.12 -17.32
CA PHE A 234 -1.19 -28.04 -17.56
C PHE A 234 -1.58 -28.80 -18.83
N LYS A 235 -0.86 -28.61 -19.94
CA LYS A 235 -1.16 -29.34 -21.18
C LYS A 235 -1.03 -30.86 -21.05
N LYS A 236 -0.21 -31.37 -20.12
CA LYS A 236 0.00 -32.80 -19.91
C LYS A 236 -1.04 -33.41 -18.97
N ASN A 237 -1.27 -32.78 -17.82
CA ASN A 237 -2.01 -33.39 -16.71
C ASN A 237 -3.32 -32.66 -16.40
N LEU A 238 -3.55 -31.51 -17.05
CA LEU A 238 -4.68 -30.61 -16.81
C LEU A 238 -4.81 -30.07 -15.39
N GLU A 239 -3.99 -30.43 -14.40
CA GLU A 239 -4.23 -30.12 -12.98
C GLU A 239 -3.85 -28.71 -12.50
N SER A 240 -2.89 -28.03 -13.14
CA SER A 240 -2.39 -26.73 -12.68
C SER A 240 -3.29 -25.54 -13.09
N SER A 241 -3.08 -24.39 -12.44
CA SER A 241 -3.66 -23.08 -12.82
C SER A 241 -2.59 -22.18 -13.43
N PRO A 242 -2.10 -22.47 -14.66
CA PRO A 242 -0.98 -21.76 -15.27
C PRO A 242 -1.28 -20.27 -15.53
N GLU A 243 -2.55 -19.89 -15.54
CA GLU A 243 -2.98 -18.51 -15.75
C GLU A 243 -2.62 -17.60 -14.57
N ASP A 244 -2.51 -18.11 -13.34
CA ASP A 244 -2.20 -17.28 -12.17
C ASP A 244 -0.76 -16.79 -12.20
N THR A 245 0.17 -17.64 -12.65
CA THR A 245 1.55 -17.22 -12.90
C THR A 245 1.62 -16.15 -13.99
N LEU A 246 0.83 -16.25 -15.07
CA LEU A 246 0.81 -15.22 -16.12
C LEU A 246 0.15 -13.91 -15.63
N LYS A 247 -0.88 -13.97 -14.77
CA LYS A 247 -1.44 -12.79 -14.10
C LYS A 247 -0.37 -12.10 -13.26
N GLU A 248 0.42 -12.85 -12.50
CA GLU A 248 1.52 -12.31 -11.70
C GLU A 248 2.56 -11.62 -12.61
N VAL A 249 2.98 -12.28 -13.69
CA VAL A 249 3.85 -11.69 -14.73
C VAL A 249 3.27 -10.38 -15.25
N GLY A 250 1.96 -10.34 -15.52
CA GLY A 250 1.26 -9.13 -15.96
C GLY A 250 1.35 -7.97 -14.96
N ARG A 251 1.20 -8.24 -13.65
CA ARG A 251 1.35 -7.22 -12.60
C ARG A 251 2.76 -6.65 -12.57
N TRP A 252 3.79 -7.50 -12.65
CA TRP A 252 5.18 -7.05 -12.70
C TRP A 252 5.50 -6.24 -13.96
N ALA A 253 4.93 -6.62 -15.11
CA ALA A 253 5.14 -5.90 -16.37
C ALA A 253 4.61 -4.46 -16.34
N MET A 254 3.69 -4.11 -15.43
CA MET A 254 3.18 -2.75 -15.29
C MET A 254 4.28 -1.74 -14.99
N PHE A 255 5.27 -2.09 -14.17
CA PHE A 255 6.39 -1.21 -13.80
C PHE A 255 7.40 -0.94 -14.93
N LEU A 256 7.38 -1.77 -15.99
CA LEU A 256 8.30 -1.67 -17.12
C LEU A 256 7.68 -0.94 -18.33
N GLY A 257 6.38 -0.65 -18.28
CA GLY A 257 5.66 0.12 -19.28
C GLY A 257 4.96 -0.70 -20.37
N LYS A 258 4.38 0.01 -21.34
CA LYS A 258 3.43 -0.54 -22.33
C LYS A 258 4.04 -1.66 -23.20
N LYS A 259 5.32 -1.57 -23.58
CA LYS A 259 5.98 -2.57 -24.44
C LYS A 259 5.99 -3.95 -23.78
N GLN A 260 6.36 -4.04 -22.51
CA GLN A 260 6.37 -5.29 -21.75
C GLN A 260 4.95 -5.81 -21.55
N GLN A 261 3.99 -4.94 -21.20
CA GLN A 261 2.58 -5.33 -21.09
C GLN A 261 2.05 -5.95 -22.40
N LEU A 262 2.38 -5.36 -23.55
CA LEU A 262 2.02 -5.91 -24.87
C LEU A 262 2.66 -7.28 -25.13
N GLN A 263 3.89 -7.52 -24.68
CA GLN A 263 4.51 -8.84 -24.79
C GLN A 263 3.76 -9.89 -23.96
N ILE A 264 3.33 -9.54 -22.74
CA ILE A 264 2.53 -10.46 -21.90
C ILE A 264 1.18 -10.76 -22.55
N ARG A 265 0.51 -9.75 -23.12
CA ARG A 265 -0.73 -9.96 -23.90
C ARG A 265 -0.53 -10.88 -25.10
N LYS A 266 0.59 -10.77 -25.81
CA LYS A 266 0.94 -11.68 -26.92
C LYS A 266 1.16 -13.12 -26.44
N ILE A 267 1.75 -13.32 -25.25
CA ILE A 267 1.90 -14.65 -24.65
C ILE A 267 0.51 -15.21 -24.30
N ALA A 268 -0.32 -14.44 -23.60
CA ALA A 268 -1.69 -14.81 -23.26
C ALA A 268 -2.49 -15.19 -24.51
N LEU A 269 -2.40 -14.40 -25.58
CA LEU A 269 -3.05 -14.69 -26.85
C LEU A 269 -2.65 -16.06 -27.41
N LYS A 270 -1.35 -16.36 -27.45
CA LYS A 270 -0.84 -17.66 -27.91
C LYS A 270 -1.31 -18.82 -27.03
N ARG A 271 -1.38 -18.61 -25.71
CA ARG A 271 -1.89 -19.63 -24.77
C ARG A 271 -3.37 -19.91 -25.03
N GLY A 272 -4.19 -18.85 -25.14
CA GLY A 272 -5.60 -18.95 -25.51
C GLY A 272 -5.80 -19.70 -26.81
N GLN A 273 -5.11 -19.31 -27.88
CA GLN A 273 -5.18 -19.98 -29.18
C GLN A 273 -4.75 -21.46 -29.13
N SER A 274 -3.78 -21.82 -28.28
CA SER A 274 -3.38 -23.22 -28.13
C SER A 274 -4.46 -24.03 -27.43
N LEU A 275 -5.08 -23.50 -26.37
CA LEU A 275 -6.06 -24.22 -25.57
C LEU A 275 -7.45 -24.27 -26.23
N SER A 276 -7.81 -23.26 -27.02
CA SER A 276 -9.08 -23.24 -27.76
C SER A 276 -9.20 -24.34 -28.80
N ARG A 277 -8.09 -24.99 -29.19
CA ARG A 277 -8.09 -26.11 -30.13
C ARG A 277 -8.56 -27.40 -29.48
N GLU A 278 -8.25 -27.58 -28.20
CA GLU A 278 -8.69 -28.72 -27.41
C GLU A 278 -10.22 -28.75 -27.28
N LEU A 279 -10.77 -29.93 -27.00
CA LEU A 279 -12.21 -30.11 -26.81
C LEU A 279 -12.62 -30.11 -25.33
N SER A 280 -11.70 -30.36 -24.41
CA SER A 280 -12.06 -30.52 -22.99
C SER A 280 -12.64 -29.22 -22.39
N PRO A 281 -13.63 -29.30 -21.47
CA PRO A 281 -14.21 -28.13 -20.83
C PRO A 281 -13.15 -27.29 -20.14
N ARG A 282 -12.22 -27.94 -19.44
CA ARG A 282 -11.14 -27.27 -18.70
C ARG A 282 -10.22 -26.47 -19.62
N SER A 283 -9.85 -27.01 -20.79
CA SER A 283 -9.04 -26.26 -21.75
C SER A 283 -9.78 -25.06 -22.34
N LEU A 284 -11.08 -25.20 -22.64
CA LEU A 284 -11.89 -24.09 -23.15
C LEU A 284 -12.06 -22.98 -22.09
N GLU A 285 -12.30 -23.35 -20.84
CA GLU A 285 -12.39 -22.40 -19.72
C GLU A 285 -11.08 -21.61 -19.57
N LYS A 286 -9.93 -22.30 -19.52
CA LYS A 286 -8.62 -21.62 -19.44
C LYS A 286 -8.32 -20.79 -20.68
N SER A 287 -8.78 -21.23 -21.86
CA SER A 287 -8.66 -20.43 -23.08
C SER A 287 -9.40 -19.09 -22.96
N LEU A 288 -10.58 -19.05 -22.35
CA LEU A 288 -11.30 -17.80 -22.10
C LEU A 288 -10.49 -16.87 -21.22
N THR A 289 -9.97 -17.36 -20.09
CA THR A 289 -9.16 -16.55 -19.17
C THR A 289 -7.94 -15.94 -19.88
N TYR A 290 -7.27 -16.70 -20.75
CA TYR A 290 -6.15 -16.18 -21.52
C TYR A 290 -6.55 -15.15 -22.60
N PHE A 291 -7.69 -15.33 -23.26
CA PHE A 291 -8.18 -14.33 -24.22
C PHE A 291 -8.61 -13.04 -23.52
N GLU A 292 -9.19 -13.11 -22.32
CA GLU A 292 -9.50 -11.95 -21.49
C GLU A 292 -8.21 -11.18 -21.13
N MET A 293 -7.18 -11.88 -20.65
CA MET A 293 -5.87 -11.25 -20.38
C MET A 293 -5.24 -10.62 -21.63
N ALA A 294 -5.45 -11.22 -22.80
CA ALA A 294 -4.98 -10.69 -24.07
C ALA A 294 -5.81 -9.51 -24.59
N GLY A 295 -7.02 -9.28 -24.05
CA GLY A 295 -8.00 -8.34 -24.58
C GLY A 295 -8.59 -8.77 -25.93
N ASN A 296 -8.69 -10.09 -26.19
CA ASN A 296 -9.17 -10.63 -27.46
C ASN A 296 -10.64 -11.08 -27.38
N SER A 297 -11.56 -10.15 -27.63
CA SER A 297 -13.02 -10.40 -27.64
C SER A 297 -13.47 -11.38 -28.74
N SER A 298 -12.81 -11.36 -29.89
CA SER A 298 -13.10 -12.30 -30.99
C SER A 298 -12.81 -13.75 -30.57
N GLY A 299 -11.69 -14.00 -29.90
CA GLY A 299 -11.31 -15.32 -29.38
C GLY A 299 -12.30 -15.83 -28.34
N ILE A 300 -12.76 -14.95 -27.43
CA ILE A 300 -13.81 -15.25 -26.46
C ILE A 300 -15.08 -15.72 -27.17
N THR A 301 -15.52 -14.99 -28.19
CA THR A 301 -16.73 -15.32 -28.97
C THR A 301 -16.60 -16.68 -29.66
N VAL A 302 -15.44 -16.97 -30.25
CA VAL A 302 -15.17 -18.26 -30.92
C VAL A 302 -15.22 -19.43 -29.93
N VAL A 303 -14.59 -19.29 -28.75
CA VAL A 303 -14.60 -20.33 -27.72
C VAL A 303 -16.01 -20.56 -27.18
N LYS A 304 -16.77 -19.49 -26.91
CA LYS A 304 -18.16 -19.62 -26.45
C LYS A 304 -19.04 -20.36 -27.46
N LYS A 305 -18.96 -20.01 -28.75
CA LYS A 305 -19.67 -20.71 -29.83
C LYS A 305 -19.26 -22.19 -29.93
N LYS A 306 -17.96 -22.49 -29.77
CA LYS A 306 -17.46 -23.87 -29.77
C LYS A 306 -18.00 -24.66 -28.57
N ALA A 307 -17.97 -24.06 -27.38
CA ALA A 307 -18.50 -24.67 -26.16
C ALA A 307 -20.00 -24.96 -26.33
N HIS A 308 -20.80 -24.01 -26.83
CA HIS A 308 -22.22 -24.25 -27.12
C HIS A 308 -22.43 -25.50 -28.00
N ARG A 309 -21.71 -25.61 -29.13
CA ARG A 309 -21.80 -26.78 -30.03
C ARG A 309 -21.42 -28.10 -29.35
N LEU A 310 -20.42 -28.08 -28.48
CA LEU A 310 -20.02 -29.25 -27.70
C LEU A 310 -21.05 -29.62 -26.63
N GLY A 311 -21.70 -28.62 -26.02
CA GLY A 311 -22.83 -28.82 -25.12
C GLY A 311 -24.00 -29.51 -25.80
N GLU A 312 -24.41 -29.03 -26.98
CA GLU A 312 -25.44 -29.68 -27.80
C GLU A 312 -25.08 -31.13 -28.17
N LYS A 313 -23.82 -31.37 -28.55
CA LYS A 313 -23.33 -32.71 -28.86
C LYS A 313 -23.39 -33.64 -27.64
N SER A 314 -22.93 -33.18 -26.47
CA SER A 314 -22.96 -33.97 -25.24
C SER A 314 -24.39 -34.27 -24.74
N LEU A 315 -25.37 -33.40 -24.99
CA LEU A 315 -26.78 -33.72 -24.73
C LEU A 315 -27.27 -34.87 -25.61
N LYS A 316 -26.93 -34.85 -26.91
CA LYS A 316 -27.30 -35.93 -27.84
C LYS A 316 -26.63 -37.26 -27.51
N GLU A 317 -25.46 -37.22 -26.88
CA GLU A 317 -24.72 -38.38 -26.38
C GLU A 317 -25.13 -38.78 -24.94
N GLU A 318 -26.26 -38.27 -24.45
CA GLU A 318 -26.81 -38.59 -23.12
C GLU A 318 -25.86 -38.31 -21.94
N ASN A 319 -24.97 -37.32 -22.09
CA ASN A 319 -24.06 -36.87 -21.05
C ASN A 319 -24.41 -35.46 -20.55
N PRO A 320 -25.50 -35.30 -19.77
CA PRO A 320 -26.00 -34.00 -19.34
C PRO A 320 -25.03 -33.27 -18.40
N SER A 321 -24.26 -34.00 -17.59
CA SER A 321 -23.22 -33.42 -16.71
C SER A 321 -22.12 -32.72 -17.51
N LEU A 322 -21.67 -33.34 -18.61
CA LEU A 322 -20.68 -32.73 -19.50
C LEU A 322 -21.29 -31.59 -20.32
N ALA A 323 -22.53 -31.75 -20.79
CA ALA A 323 -23.25 -30.70 -21.51
C ALA A 323 -23.41 -29.43 -20.69
N ALA A 324 -23.84 -29.56 -19.42
CA ALA A 324 -23.98 -28.44 -18.49
C ALA A 324 -22.67 -27.64 -18.34
N ARG A 325 -21.52 -28.33 -18.26
CA ARG A 325 -20.21 -27.66 -18.19
C ARG A 325 -19.91 -26.83 -19.45
N TYR A 326 -20.20 -27.36 -20.64
CA TYR A 326 -20.00 -26.62 -21.87
C TYR A 326 -20.95 -25.43 -22.02
N PHE A 327 -22.22 -25.57 -21.64
CA PHE A 327 -23.16 -24.44 -21.63
C PHE A 327 -22.78 -23.36 -20.62
N TYR A 328 -22.19 -23.73 -19.48
CA TYR A 328 -21.63 -22.75 -18.56
C TYR A 328 -20.50 -21.95 -19.23
N ILE A 329 -19.60 -22.63 -19.94
CA ILE A 329 -18.49 -22.01 -20.68
C ILE A 329 -19.00 -21.13 -21.84
N SER A 330 -20.10 -21.51 -22.52
CA SER A 330 -20.70 -20.68 -23.58
C SER A 330 -21.35 -19.40 -23.03
N GLY A 331 -21.63 -19.35 -21.72
CA GLY A 331 -22.34 -18.26 -21.06
C GLY A 331 -23.84 -18.49 -20.93
N GLU A 332 -24.35 -19.68 -21.25
CA GLU A 332 -25.74 -20.10 -21.06
C GLU A 332 -25.94 -20.65 -19.63
N THR A 333 -25.70 -19.82 -18.62
CA THR A 333 -25.67 -20.24 -17.20
C THR A 333 -26.99 -20.84 -16.72
N ASP A 334 -28.13 -20.29 -17.14
CA ASP A 334 -29.45 -20.77 -16.71
C ASP A 334 -29.74 -22.16 -17.28
N ARG A 335 -29.39 -22.37 -18.54
CA ARG A 335 -29.52 -23.66 -19.22
C ARG A 335 -28.59 -24.70 -18.60
N ALA A 336 -27.34 -24.33 -18.34
CA ALA A 336 -26.38 -25.20 -17.66
C ALA A 336 -26.88 -25.64 -16.28
N THR A 337 -27.48 -24.71 -15.53
CA THR A 337 -28.02 -25.00 -14.18
C THR A 337 -29.19 -25.97 -14.25
N LYS A 338 -30.16 -25.73 -15.15
CA LYS A 338 -31.31 -26.63 -15.36
C LYS A 338 -30.87 -28.05 -15.72
N ILE A 339 -29.99 -28.19 -16.71
CA ILE A 339 -29.49 -29.50 -17.16
C ILE A 339 -28.77 -30.22 -16.00
N LYS A 340 -27.98 -29.50 -15.21
CA LYS A 340 -27.28 -30.08 -14.06
C LYS A 340 -28.26 -30.56 -12.98
N GLU A 341 -29.31 -29.79 -12.69
CA GLU A 341 -30.33 -30.18 -11.72
C GLU A 341 -31.13 -31.41 -12.18
N GLU A 342 -31.50 -31.46 -13.45
CA GLU A 342 -32.18 -32.62 -14.05
C GLU A 342 -31.28 -33.87 -14.00
N ALA A 343 -30.00 -33.74 -14.38
CA ALA A 343 -29.04 -34.83 -14.28
C ALA A 343 -28.90 -35.38 -12.85
N LEU A 344 -28.80 -34.49 -11.85
CA LEU A 344 -28.71 -34.87 -10.44
C LEU A 344 -29.98 -35.54 -9.93
N LYS A 345 -31.16 -35.12 -10.40
CA LYS A 345 -32.43 -35.77 -10.06
C LYS A 345 -32.49 -37.19 -10.64
N SER A 346 -32.15 -37.35 -11.92
CA SER A 346 -32.13 -38.66 -12.59
C SER A 346 -31.11 -39.62 -11.95
N GLU A 347 -29.92 -39.15 -11.59
CA GLU A 347 -28.90 -39.96 -10.91
C GLU A 347 -29.37 -40.43 -9.52
N LYS A 348 -30.08 -39.58 -8.77
CA LYS A 348 -30.66 -39.97 -7.48
C LYS A 348 -31.75 -41.04 -7.62
N VAL A 349 -32.61 -40.90 -8.63
CA VAL A 349 -33.67 -41.89 -8.91
C VAL A 349 -33.07 -43.24 -9.30
N LEU A 350 -32.05 -43.25 -10.17
CA LEU A 350 -31.34 -44.47 -10.57
C LEU A 350 -30.68 -45.16 -9.37
N LYS A 351 -29.93 -44.43 -8.53
CA LYS A 351 -29.32 -45.01 -7.33
C LYS A 351 -30.35 -45.59 -6.36
N GLN A 352 -31.49 -44.94 -6.19
CA GLN A 352 -32.59 -45.47 -5.36
C GLN A 352 -33.17 -46.76 -5.94
N LYS A 353 -33.30 -46.86 -7.26
CA LYS A 353 -33.75 -48.08 -7.95
C LYS A 353 -32.75 -49.22 -7.79
N ASP A 354 -31.46 -48.97 -8.03
CA ASP A 354 -30.40 -49.98 -7.90
C ASP A 354 -30.27 -50.50 -6.45
N THR A 355 -30.43 -49.61 -5.47
CA THR A 355 -30.42 -50.00 -4.04
C THR A 355 -31.65 -50.82 -3.66
N GLY A 356 -32.80 -50.56 -4.30
CA GLY A 356 -34.03 -51.32 -4.11
C GLY A 356 -33.96 -52.70 -4.77
N GLU A 357 -33.45 -52.78 -6.00
CA GLU A 357 -33.23 -54.05 -6.70
C GLU A 357 -32.21 -54.93 -5.96
N PHE A 358 -31.09 -54.35 -5.49
CA PHE A 358 -30.11 -55.09 -4.70
C PHE A 358 -30.68 -55.63 -3.37
N LYS A 359 -31.56 -54.88 -2.70
CA LYS A 359 -32.23 -55.36 -1.48
C LYS A 359 -33.20 -56.50 -1.78
N ASN A 360 -33.99 -56.38 -2.84
CA ASN A 360 -34.92 -57.44 -3.24
C ASN A 360 -34.17 -58.72 -3.64
N GLU A 361 -33.07 -58.61 -4.37
CA GLU A 361 -32.22 -59.76 -4.71
C GLU A 361 -31.59 -60.40 -3.47
N ALA A 362 -31.16 -59.60 -2.48
CA ALA A 362 -30.65 -60.11 -1.22
C ALA A 362 -31.73 -60.84 -0.39
N ASP A 363 -32.93 -60.27 -0.30
CA ASP A 363 -34.07 -60.86 0.42
C ASP A 363 -34.54 -62.17 -0.24
N GLU A 364 -34.54 -62.25 -1.59
CA GLU A 364 -34.82 -63.49 -2.32
C GLU A 364 -33.73 -64.56 -2.07
N LEU A 365 -32.46 -64.16 -2.02
CA LEU A 365 -31.36 -65.09 -1.75
C LEU A 365 -31.41 -65.66 -0.32
N GLU A 366 -31.71 -64.83 0.69
CA GLU A 366 -31.88 -65.29 2.08
C GLU A 366 -33.02 -66.30 2.18
N LYS A 367 -34.13 -66.06 1.46
CA LYS A 367 -35.29 -66.94 1.43
C LYS A 367 -35.01 -68.28 0.75
N ASP A 368 -34.25 -68.28 -0.35
CA ASP A 368 -33.87 -69.51 -1.05
C ASP A 368 -32.80 -70.33 -0.30
N LEU A 369 -31.98 -69.68 0.54
CA LEU A 369 -31.00 -70.33 1.41
C LEU A 369 -31.60 -70.79 2.76
N GLY A 370 -32.84 -70.42 3.06
CA GLY A 370 -33.55 -70.83 4.27
C GLY A 370 -33.00 -70.20 5.56
N LEU A 371 -32.44 -68.99 5.47
CA LEU A 371 -31.94 -68.20 6.61
C LEU A 371 -33.04 -67.33 7.23
#